data_AF-A0A9E4CI55-F1
#
_entry.id   AF-A0A9E4CI55-F1
#
_cell.length_a   1.000
_cell.length_b   1.000
_cell.length_c   1.000
_cell.angle_alpha   90.00
_cell.angle_beta   90.00
_cell.angle_gamma   90.00
#
_symmetry.space_group_name_H-M   'P 1'
#
loop_
_entity.id
_entity.type
_entity.pdbx_description
1 polymer ?
#
loop_
_entity_poly.entity_id
_entity_poly.type
_entity_poly.pdbx_seq_one_letter_code
_entity_poly.pdbx_strand_id
1 'polypeptide(L)'
;MDKFLDNPSADQRNEVSNLTKTSIEFILVRVKETPLEKVHSRLKQVVEIALEWEARVDTVMSSLVLITYDNLIEDAGAAQKRRKLVWDLKEQLAGEVAILHGSCWGLKGNINSGQMICYSA
;
A
#
# COMPACT_ATOMS: atom_id res chain seq x y z
N MET A 1 10.73 52.21 21.06
CA MET A 1 11.51 51.33 20.17
C MET A 1 11.11 49.90 20.50
N ASP A 2 10.18 49.38 19.73
CA ASP A 2 9.76 47.99 19.76
C ASP A 2 10.92 47.06 19.38
N LYS A 3 11.23 46.12 20.26
CA LYS A 3 11.97 44.90 19.90
C LYS A 3 11.02 43.72 20.01
N PHE A 4 10.08 43.66 19.07
CA PHE A 4 9.36 42.44 18.73
C PHE A 4 10.04 41.81 17.52
N LEU A 5 11.19 41.18 17.73
CA LEU A 5 11.78 40.24 16.78
C LEU A 5 12.56 39.22 17.59
N ASP A 6 11.95 38.07 17.82
CA ASP A 6 12.58 36.78 17.60
C ASP A 6 11.46 35.74 17.62
N ASN A 7 10.97 35.45 16.42
CA ASN A 7 10.09 34.34 16.15
C ASN A 7 10.95 33.16 15.71
N PRO A 8 11.32 32.19 16.56
CA PRO A 8 11.90 30.95 16.10
C PRO A 8 10.75 29.96 15.81
N SER A 9 9.77 30.36 14.99
CA SER A 9 8.90 29.37 14.33
C SER A 9 9.56 28.84 13.06
N ALA A 10 10.90 28.81 13.03
CA ALA A 10 11.61 27.85 12.22
C ALA A 10 11.42 26.50 12.92
N ASP A 11 10.28 25.87 12.63
CA ASP A 11 10.12 24.43 12.74
C ASP A 11 11.39 23.80 12.17
N GLN A 12 12.28 23.40 13.06
CA GLN A 12 13.39 22.54 12.73
C GLN A 12 12.74 21.27 12.22
N ARG A 13 12.63 21.17 10.89
CA ARG A 13 12.46 19.92 10.18
C ARG A 13 13.67 19.09 10.55
N ASN A 14 13.61 18.43 11.71
CA ASN A 14 14.61 17.47 12.12
C ASN A 14 14.57 16.37 11.07
N GLU A 15 15.53 16.41 10.16
CA GLU A 15 15.90 15.25 9.36
C GLU A 15 16.25 14.15 10.35
N VAL A 16 15.34 13.21 10.52
CA VAL A 16 15.57 12.04 11.37
C VAL A 16 16.56 11.16 10.61
N SER A 17 17.86 11.32 10.91
CA SER A 17 19.04 10.82 10.17
C SER A 17 19.09 9.30 9.94
N ASN A 18 18.15 8.55 10.48
CA ASN A 18 18.02 7.10 10.43
C ASN A 18 16.75 6.62 9.72
N LEU A 19 16.01 7.52 9.08
CA LEU A 19 14.80 7.22 8.32
C LEU A 19 14.99 7.57 6.84
N THR A 20 14.77 6.58 5.98
CA THR A 20 14.79 6.76 4.52
C THR A 20 13.35 6.95 4.03
N LYS A 21 13.12 7.92 3.15
CA LYS A 21 11.83 8.05 2.46
C LYS A 21 11.52 6.75 1.71
N THR A 22 10.29 6.27 1.84
CA THR A 22 9.82 5.07 1.14
C THR A 22 8.41 5.32 0.60
N SER A 23 8.08 4.65 -0.48
CA SER A 23 6.72 4.56 -0.99
C SER A 23 6.32 3.10 -1.10
N ILE A 24 5.06 2.82 -0.78
CA ILE A 24 4.46 1.50 -0.95
C ILE A 24 3.39 1.60 -2.01
N GLU A 25 3.52 0.80 -3.07
CA GLU A 25 2.47 0.63 -4.06
C GLU A 25 1.52 -0.46 -3.59
N PHE A 26 0.23 -0.13 -3.43
CA PHE A 26 -0.77 -1.05 -2.88
C PHE A 26 -1.98 -1.23 -3.78
N ILE A 27 -2.64 -2.36 -3.60
CA ILE A 27 -3.96 -2.71 -4.14
C ILE A 27 -4.77 -3.31 -3.00
N LEU A 28 -5.92 -2.72 -2.71
CA LEU A 28 -6.93 -3.29 -1.84
C LEU A 28 -8.07 -3.84 -2.70
N VAL A 29 -8.30 -5.14 -2.61
CA VAL A 29 -9.35 -5.85 -3.36
C VAL A 29 -10.44 -6.25 -2.40
N ARG A 30 -11.69 -5.86 -2.70
CA ARG A 30 -12.89 -6.35 -2.02
C ARG A 30 -13.64 -7.30 -2.93
N VAL A 31 -13.78 -8.54 -2.49
CA VAL A 31 -14.56 -9.58 -3.17
C VAL A 31 -16.04 -9.39 -2.84
N LYS A 32 -16.90 -9.56 -3.85
CA LYS A 32 -18.35 -9.55 -3.69
C LYS A 32 -18.80 -10.73 -2.82
N GLU A 33 -19.57 -10.43 -1.78
CA GLU A 33 -20.00 -11.42 -0.80
C GLU A 33 -21.22 -12.22 -1.23
N THR A 34 -21.89 -11.85 -2.32
CA THR A 34 -23.11 -12.52 -2.79
C THR A 34 -22.89 -13.18 -4.16
N PRO A 35 -23.15 -14.50 -4.31
CA PRO A 35 -23.48 -15.46 -3.25
C PRO A 35 -22.27 -15.79 -2.35
N LEU A 36 -22.54 -16.10 -1.08
CA LEU A 36 -21.53 -16.31 -0.02
C LEU A 36 -20.61 -17.50 -0.30
N GLU A 37 -21.15 -18.57 -0.88
CA GLU A 37 -20.41 -19.79 -1.27
C GLU A 37 -19.19 -19.48 -2.16
N LYS A 38 -19.27 -18.40 -2.97
CA LYS A 38 -18.23 -18.05 -3.95
C LYS A 38 -17.14 -17.15 -3.38
N VAL A 39 -17.27 -16.65 -2.15
CA VAL A 39 -16.29 -15.72 -1.56
C VAL A 39 -14.92 -16.36 -1.45
N HIS A 40 -14.86 -17.59 -0.92
CA HIS A 40 -13.58 -18.29 -0.72
C HIS A 40 -12.85 -18.56 -2.03
N SER A 41 -13.56 -19.03 -3.06
CA SER A 41 -12.95 -19.31 -4.37
C SER A 41 -12.47 -18.04 -5.07
N ARG A 42 -13.25 -16.94 -4.99
CA ARG A 42 -12.85 -15.63 -5.53
C ARG A 42 -11.63 -15.06 -4.80
N LEU A 43 -11.56 -15.16 -3.47
CA LEU A 43 -10.38 -14.72 -2.70
C LEU A 43 -9.14 -15.50 -3.11
N LYS A 44 -9.28 -16.82 -3.26
CA LYS A 44 -8.20 -17.68 -3.73
C LYS A 44 -7.69 -17.24 -5.11
N GLN A 45 -8.60 -16.97 -6.05
CA GLN A 45 -8.24 -16.45 -7.37
C GLN A 45 -7.50 -15.09 -7.30
N VAL A 46 -7.98 -14.16 -6.45
CA VAL A 46 -7.28 -12.88 -6.23
C VAL A 46 -5.85 -13.10 -5.75
N VAL A 47 -5.66 -14.01 -4.79
CA VAL A 47 -4.33 -14.34 -4.25
C VAL A 47 -3.45 -15.00 -5.30
N GLU A 48 -3.97 -15.97 -6.06
CA GLU A 48 -3.22 -16.66 -7.12
C GLU A 48 -2.73 -15.68 -8.20
N ILE A 49 -3.62 -14.81 -8.71
CA ILE A 49 -3.26 -13.78 -9.68
C ILE A 49 -2.21 -12.82 -9.08
N ALA A 50 -2.35 -12.42 -7.82
CA ALA A 50 -1.37 -11.54 -7.18
C ALA A 50 0.04 -12.16 -7.11
N LEU A 51 0.12 -13.46 -6.78
CA LEU A 51 1.38 -14.19 -6.67
C LEU A 51 2.06 -14.39 -8.04
N GLU A 52 1.29 -14.60 -9.12
CA GLU A 52 1.82 -14.65 -10.49
C GLU A 52 2.53 -13.36 -10.90
N TRP A 53 2.08 -12.23 -10.35
CA TRP A 53 2.66 -10.90 -10.57
C TRP A 53 3.82 -10.55 -9.61
N GLU A 54 4.33 -11.54 -8.86
CA GLU A 54 5.34 -11.36 -7.81
C GLU A 54 4.92 -10.34 -6.75
N ALA A 55 3.61 -10.12 -6.58
CA ALA A 55 3.10 -9.20 -5.59
C ALA A 55 3.02 -9.91 -4.23
N ARG A 56 3.20 -9.15 -3.17
CA ARG A 56 3.10 -9.63 -1.80
C ARG A 56 1.66 -9.49 -1.32
N VAL A 57 1.09 -10.58 -0.82
CA VAL A 57 -0.21 -10.55 -0.13
C VAL A 57 0.03 -10.34 1.35
N ASP A 58 -0.21 -9.13 1.85
CA ASP A 58 0.06 -8.79 3.26
C ASP A 58 -1.03 -9.25 4.20
N THR A 59 -2.29 -9.19 3.77
CA THR A 59 -3.43 -9.50 4.64
C THR A 59 -4.62 -9.99 3.83
N VAL A 60 -5.26 -11.04 4.34
CA VAL A 60 -6.54 -11.55 3.84
C VAL A 60 -7.51 -11.55 5.02
N MET A 61 -8.60 -10.78 4.92
CA MET A 61 -9.59 -10.59 5.99
C MET A 61 -11.00 -10.70 5.45
N SER A 62 -11.71 -11.78 5.78
CA SER A 62 -13.07 -12.03 5.30
C SER A 62 -13.15 -11.91 3.78
N SER A 63 -13.70 -10.82 3.22
CA SER A 63 -13.82 -10.53 1.78
C SER A 63 -12.76 -9.57 1.23
N LEU A 64 -11.75 -9.19 2.02
CA LEU A 64 -10.72 -8.20 1.66
C LEU A 64 -9.34 -8.84 1.50
N VAL A 65 -8.59 -8.38 0.50
CA VAL A 65 -7.19 -8.73 0.26
C VAL A 65 -6.38 -7.45 0.08
N LEU A 66 -5.32 -7.28 0.89
CA LEU A 66 -4.31 -6.23 0.70
C LEU A 66 -3.09 -6.83 0.00
N ILE A 67 -2.76 -6.26 -1.14
CA ILE A 67 -1.62 -6.61 -1.98
C ILE A 67 -0.67 -5.42 -2.02
N THR A 68 0.62 -5.66 -1.84
CA THR A 68 1.67 -4.66 -1.94
C THR A 68 2.78 -5.15 -2.86
N TYR A 69 3.58 -4.21 -3.36
CA TYR A 69 4.91 -4.50 -3.89
C TYR A 69 5.92 -4.11 -2.83
N ASP A 70 7.05 -4.84 -2.77
CA ASP A 70 8.09 -4.59 -1.77
C ASP A 70 8.43 -3.10 -1.64
N ASN A 71 8.76 -2.70 -0.41
CA ASN A 71 9.10 -1.33 -0.01
C ASN A 71 10.35 -0.83 -0.75
N LEU A 72 10.17 -0.45 -2.00
CA LEU A 72 11.24 -0.06 -2.89
C LEU A 72 11.24 1.46 -2.97
N ILE A 73 12.33 2.00 -2.46
CA ILE A 73 12.79 3.37 -2.69
C ILE A 73 12.70 3.62 -4.20
N GLU A 74 11.76 4.46 -4.62
CA GLU A 74 11.62 5.00 -5.99
C GLU A 74 11.71 3.96 -7.14
N ASP A 75 11.10 2.77 -6.99
CA ASP A 75 11.00 1.83 -8.12
C ASP A 75 9.82 2.17 -9.04
N ALA A 76 10.12 2.84 -10.16
CA ALA A 76 9.15 3.09 -11.23
C ALA A 76 8.50 1.80 -11.78
N GLY A 77 9.15 0.65 -11.63
CA GLY A 77 8.65 -0.67 -12.00
C GLY A 77 7.46 -1.12 -11.17
N ALA A 78 7.44 -0.82 -9.86
CA ALA A 78 6.34 -1.19 -8.97
C ALA A 78 5.02 -0.55 -9.39
N ALA A 79 5.06 0.73 -9.80
CA ALA A 79 3.88 1.44 -10.30
C ALA A 79 3.30 0.79 -11.57
N GLN A 80 4.16 0.30 -12.46
CA GLN A 80 3.76 -0.40 -13.69
C GLN A 80 3.22 -1.80 -13.38
N LYS A 81 3.89 -2.58 -12.53
CA LYS A 81 3.42 -3.91 -12.09
C LYS A 81 2.03 -3.80 -11.47
N ARG A 82 1.81 -2.84 -10.57
CA ARG A 82 0.49 -2.57 -9.98
C ARG A 82 -0.57 -2.32 -11.04
N ARG A 83 -0.30 -1.45 -12.02
CA ARG A 83 -1.29 -1.16 -13.09
C ARG A 83 -1.67 -2.41 -13.88
N LYS A 84 -0.70 -3.27 -14.18
CA LYS A 84 -0.95 -4.53 -14.90
C LYS A 84 -1.73 -5.53 -14.04
N LEU A 85 -1.37 -5.69 -12.77
CA LEU A 85 -2.13 -6.55 -11.85
C LEU A 85 -3.58 -6.05 -11.66
N VAL A 86 -3.80 -4.74 -11.54
CA VAL A 86 -5.16 -4.17 -11.48
C VAL A 86 -5.94 -4.47 -12.77
N TRP A 87 -5.29 -4.41 -13.93
CA TRP A 87 -5.91 -4.76 -15.20
C TRP A 87 -6.34 -6.23 -15.22
N ASP A 88 -5.43 -7.15 -14.91
CA ASP A 88 -5.69 -8.60 -14.92
C ASP A 88 -6.79 -9.00 -13.93
N LEU A 89 -6.78 -8.42 -12.72
CA LEU A 89 -7.83 -8.66 -11.73
C LEU A 89 -9.21 -8.20 -12.25
N LYS A 90 -9.29 -7.07 -12.96
CA LYS A 90 -10.55 -6.58 -13.54
C LYS A 90 -11.00 -7.43 -14.72
N GLU A 91 -10.07 -7.91 -15.54
CA GLU A 91 -10.39 -8.74 -16.70
C GLU A 91 -10.89 -10.13 -16.28
N GLN A 92 -10.18 -10.79 -15.35
CA GLN A 92 -10.50 -12.14 -14.93
C GLN A 92 -11.67 -12.23 -13.92
N LEU A 93 -11.86 -11.20 -13.09
CA LEU A 93 -12.85 -11.19 -12.01
C LEU A 93 -13.89 -10.04 -12.16
N ALA A 94 -14.16 -9.64 -13.40
CA ALA A 94 -15.08 -8.56 -13.72
C ALA A 94 -16.42 -8.66 -12.97
N GLY A 95 -16.80 -7.59 -12.26
CA GLY A 95 -18.06 -7.52 -11.50
C GLY A 95 -18.11 -8.35 -10.21
N GLU A 96 -17.05 -9.12 -9.92
CA GLU A 96 -16.90 -9.92 -8.70
C GLU A 96 -15.97 -9.26 -7.68
N VAL A 97 -15.19 -8.27 -8.09
CA VAL A 97 -14.28 -7.52 -7.23
C VAL A 97 -14.45 -6.01 -7.38
N ALA A 98 -14.30 -5.29 -6.27
CA ALA A 98 -14.07 -3.86 -6.24
C ALA A 98 -12.60 -3.61 -5.86
N ILE A 99 -11.94 -2.68 -6.56
CA ILE A 99 -10.50 -2.46 -6.43
C ILE A 99 -10.22 -1.00 -6.10
N LEU A 100 -9.48 -0.77 -5.01
CA LEU A 100 -8.86 0.50 -4.66
C LEU A 100 -7.34 0.32 -4.80
N HIS A 101 -6.63 1.22 -5.45
CA HIS A 101 -5.19 1.11 -5.61
C HIS A 101 -4.54 2.49 -5.55
N GLY A 102 -3.29 2.55 -5.11
CA GLY A 102 -2.59 3.83 -4.93
C GLY A 102 -1.17 3.66 -4.44
N SER A 103 -0.57 4.79 -4.09
CA SER A 103 0.74 4.88 -3.46
C SER A 103 0.59 5.52 -2.09
N CYS A 104 1.29 4.99 -1.09
CA CYS A 104 1.42 5.62 0.22
C CYS A 104 2.88 5.99 0.46
N TRP A 105 3.13 7.19 0.98
CA TRP A 105 4.47 7.65 1.32
C TRP A 105 4.70 7.52 2.81
N GLY A 106 5.90 7.13 3.18
CA GLY A 106 6.28 6.99 4.58
C GLY A 106 7.78 7.11 4.78
N LEU A 107 8.19 6.87 6.02
CA LEU A 107 9.57 6.79 6.44
C LEU A 107 9.85 5.35 6.85
N LYS A 108 10.92 4.76 6.31
CA LYS A 108 11.41 3.42 6.65
C LYS A 108 12.65 3.57 7.51
N GLY A 109 12.64 3.04 8.72
CA GLY A 109 13.85 2.91 9.53
C GLY A 109 14.79 1.84 9.04
N ASN A 110 16.07 1.97 9.38
CA ASN A 110 17.04 0.90 9.19
C ASN A 110 16.60 -0.39 9.90
N ILE A 111 16.92 -1.53 9.27
CA ILE A 111 16.39 -2.91 9.45
C ILE A 111 16.36 -3.45 10.89
N ASN A 112 16.96 -2.76 11.87
CA ASN A 112 17.06 -3.19 13.27
C ASN A 112 16.05 -2.55 14.24
N SER A 113 15.03 -1.84 13.75
CA SER A 113 13.95 -1.34 14.61
C SER A 113 12.61 -1.88 14.14
N GLY A 114 11.88 -2.58 15.02
CA GLY A 114 10.47 -2.88 14.77
C GLY A 114 9.73 -1.55 14.68
N GLN A 115 9.11 -1.26 13.55
CA GLN A 115 8.42 0.01 13.35
C GLN A 115 6.94 -0.20 13.09
N MET A 116 6.16 0.54 13.85
CA MET A 116 4.72 0.71 13.70
C MET A 116 4.50 1.91 12.77
N ILE A 117 3.93 1.67 11.59
CA ILE A 117 3.56 2.76 10.67
C ILE A 117 2.14 3.18 11.06
N CYS A 118 2.01 4.39 11.62
CA CYS A 118 0.70 4.98 11.91
C CYS A 118 0.23 5.81 10.72
N TYR A 119 -0.98 5.54 10.24
CA TYR A 119 -1.69 6.42 9.31
C TYR A 119 -2.51 7.43 10.13
N SER A 120 -2.48 8.71 9.76
CA SER A 120 -3.46 9.69 10.23
C SER A 120 -4.65 9.69 9.27
N ALA A 121 -5.85 9.76 9.85
CA ALA A 121 -7.13 9.82 9.13
C ALA A 121 -7.36 11.18 8.48
#